data_AF-A0A7V5ZE61-F1
#
_entry.id   AF-A0A7V5ZE61-F1
#
_cell.length_a   1.000
_cell.length_b   1.000
_cell.length_c   1.000
_cell.angle_alpha   90.00
_cell.angle_beta   90.00
_cell.angle_gamma   90.00
#
_symmetry.space_group_name_H-M   'P 1'
#
loop_
_entity.id
_entity.type
_entity.pdbx_description
1 polymer ?
#
loop_
_entity_poly.entity_id
_entity_poly.type
_entity_poly.pdbx_seq_one_letter_code
_entity_poly.pdbx_strand_id
1 'polypeptide(L)'
;MPGNSVETPARWHEVRNTVLTRLRHDVRTPLTAIVGFAELLGDENLTPQQQVYVQRILEATEKVVEILNEVQLLLQEVERPPSGA
;
A
#
# COMPACT_ATOMS: atom_id res chain seq x y z
N MET A 1 -6.32 11.17 43.26
CA MET A 1 -5.81 11.73 42.00
C MET A 1 -6.16 10.76 40.87
N PRO A 2 -6.92 11.13 39.83
CA PRO A 2 -7.15 10.28 38.68
C PRO A 2 -6.00 10.48 37.69
N GLY A 3 -5.23 9.43 37.42
CA GLY A 3 -4.05 9.55 36.56
C GLY A 3 -3.35 8.21 36.42
N ASN A 4 -3.92 7.35 35.57
CA ASN A 4 -3.10 6.60 34.63
C ASN A 4 -3.99 6.10 33.50
N SER A 5 -3.82 6.76 32.37
CA SER A 5 -4.34 6.43 31.05
C SER A 5 -3.87 5.02 30.71
N VAL A 6 -4.70 4.01 31.02
CA VAL A 6 -4.52 2.70 30.43
C VAL A 6 -4.97 2.84 28.99
N GLU A 7 -4.07 3.27 28.11
CA GLU A 7 -4.21 3.03 26.68
C GLU A 7 -4.17 1.51 26.48
N THR A 8 -5.35 0.89 26.55
CA THR A 8 -5.49 -0.55 26.38
C THR A 8 -4.94 -0.96 25.00
N PRO A 9 -4.09 -2.00 24.90
CA PRO A 9 -3.46 -2.45 23.65
C PRO A 9 -4.43 -2.60 22.46
N ALA A 10 -5.70 -2.92 22.73
CA ALA A 10 -6.77 -3.04 21.74
C ALA A 10 -7.04 -1.72 20.98
N ARG A 11 -7.08 -0.58 21.69
CA ARG A 11 -7.35 0.73 21.07
C ARG A 11 -6.18 1.17 20.19
N TRP A 12 -4.95 0.88 20.60
CA TRP A 12 -3.77 1.16 19.78
C TRP A 12 -3.76 0.34 18.49
N HIS A 13 -4.11 -0.97 18.56
CA HIS A 13 -4.23 -1.82 17.37
C HIS A 13 -5.30 -1.30 16.38
N GLU A 14 -6.46 -0.89 16.88
CA GLU A 14 -7.56 -0.39 16.05
C GLU A 14 -7.19 0.91 15.34
N VAL A 15 -6.59 1.87 16.06
CA VAL A 15 -6.09 3.13 15.48
C VAL A 15 -5.00 2.85 14.44
N ARG A 16 -4.05 1.97 14.74
CA ARG A 16 -2.97 1.58 13.82
C ARG A 16 -3.54 0.97 12.53
N ASN A 17 -4.45 0.01 12.63
CA ASN A 17 -5.04 -0.67 11.47
C ASN A 17 -5.83 0.31 10.59
N THR A 18 -6.57 1.23 11.22
CA THR A 18 -7.31 2.29 10.52
C THR A 18 -6.37 3.21 9.74
N VAL A 19 -5.29 3.66 10.39
CA VAL A 19 -4.27 4.51 9.75
C VAL A 19 -3.61 3.79 8.57
N LEU A 20 -3.19 2.54 8.75
CA LEU A 20 -2.55 1.75 7.69
C LEU A 20 -3.48 1.49 6.50
N THR A 21 -4.75 1.19 6.77
CA THR A 21 -5.78 0.99 5.74
C THR A 21 -5.98 2.26 4.90
N ARG A 22 -6.06 3.42 5.56
CA ARG A 22 -6.18 4.70 4.87
C ARG A 22 -4.95 5.01 4.02
N LEU A 23 -3.75 4.88 4.59
CA LEU A 23 -2.50 5.14 3.87
C LEU A 23 -2.37 4.25 2.61
N ARG A 24 -2.71 2.96 2.71
CA ARG A 24 -2.73 2.06 1.56
C ARG A 24 -3.67 2.55 0.46
N HIS A 25 -4.87 3.00 0.82
CA HIS A 25 -5.83 3.54 -0.15
C HIS A 25 -5.28 4.81 -0.82
N ASP A 26 -4.76 5.74 -0.01
CA ASP A 26 -4.27 7.03 -0.48
C ASP A 26 -3.02 6.88 -1.37
N VAL A 27 -2.21 5.83 -1.18
CA VAL A 27 -1.04 5.51 -2.03
C VAL A 27 -1.42 4.81 -3.34
N ARG A 28 -2.55 4.11 -3.42
CA ARG A 28 -2.99 3.47 -4.68
C ARG A 28 -3.24 4.51 -5.77
N THR A 29 -3.89 5.62 -5.46
CA THR A 29 -4.19 6.68 -6.43
C THR A 29 -2.96 7.26 -7.15
N PRO A 30 -1.90 7.72 -6.46
CA PRO A 30 -0.70 8.21 -7.14
C PRO A 30 0.05 7.10 -7.88
N LEU A 31 0.05 5.85 -7.41
CA LEU A 31 0.65 4.73 -8.15
C LEU A 31 -0.09 4.45 -9.46
N THR A 32 -1.42 4.44 -9.44
CA THR A 32 -2.23 4.30 -10.66
C THR A 32 -1.92 5.41 -11.66
N ALA A 33 -1.73 6.65 -11.20
CA ALA A 33 -1.32 7.75 -12.07
C ALA A 33 0.09 7.53 -12.66
N ILE A 34 1.07 7.11 -11.84
CA ILE A 34 2.44 6.84 -12.31
C ILE A 34 2.45 5.73 -13.35
N VAL A 35 1.73 4.62 -13.11
CA VAL A 35 1.59 3.52 -14.06
C VAL A 35 0.97 4.02 -15.36
N GLY A 36 -0.17 4.72 -15.30
CA GLY A 36 -0.84 5.23 -16.49
C GLY A 36 0.02 6.20 -17.30
N PHE A 37 0.77 7.10 -16.66
CA PHE A 37 1.70 7.96 -17.38
C PHE A 37 2.90 7.21 -17.96
N ALA A 38 3.42 6.19 -17.28
CA ALA A 38 4.50 5.36 -17.78
C ALA A 38 4.04 4.52 -18.99
N GLU A 39 2.82 3.97 -18.96
CA GLU A 39 2.19 3.28 -20.10
C GLU A 39 2.02 4.22 -21.29
N LEU A 40 1.46 5.41 -21.08
CA LEU A 40 1.34 6.42 -22.16
C LEU A 40 2.69 6.81 -22.75
N LEU A 41 3.73 6.96 -21.93
CA LEU A 41 5.09 7.22 -22.43
C LEU A 41 5.65 6.04 -23.22
N GLY A 42 5.28 4.80 -22.87
CA GLY A 42 5.68 3.58 -23.57
C GLY A 42 5.17 3.51 -25.01
N ASP A 43 4.07 4.20 -25.32
CA ASP A 43 3.49 4.27 -26.66
C ASP A 43 4.15 5.32 -27.58
N GLU A 44 5.08 6.14 -27.04
CA GLU A 44 5.78 7.18 -27.78
C GLU A 44 7.07 6.66 -28.47
N ASN A 45 7.63 7.47 -29.37
CA ASN A 45 8.94 7.19 -29.99
C ASN A 45 10.10 7.46 -29.01
N LEU A 46 10.33 6.51 -28.11
CA LEU A 46 11.39 6.58 -27.11
C LEU A 46 12.75 6.12 -27.67
N THR A 47 13.82 6.75 -27.19
CA THR A 47 15.18 6.20 -27.35
C THR A 47 15.34 4.89 -26.55
N PRO A 48 16.30 4.02 -26.91
CA PRO A 48 16.54 2.77 -26.16
C PRO A 48 16.76 2.98 -24.66
N GLN A 49 17.41 4.09 -24.27
CA GLN A 49 17.64 4.41 -22.86
C GLN A 49 16.36 4.83 -22.13
N GLN A 50 15.49 5.61 -22.80
CA GLN A 50 14.20 6.00 -22.24
C GLN A 50 13.26 4.81 -22.06
N GLN A 51 13.27 3.86 -23.00
CA GLN A 51 12.52 2.60 -22.87
C GLN A 51 12.93 1.83 -21.60
N VAL A 52 14.23 1.74 -21.33
CA VAL A 52 14.74 1.11 -20.10
C VAL A 52 14.24 1.84 -18.85
N TYR A 53 14.15 3.18 -18.88
CA TYR A 53 13.61 3.95 -17.74
C TYR A 53 12.13 3.72 -17.53
N VAL A 54 11.32 3.74 -18.59
CA VAL A 54 9.88 3.44 -18.52
C VAL A 54 9.66 2.04 -17.96
N GLN A 55 10.38 1.05 -18.49
CA GLN A 55 10.30 -0.34 -18.00
C GLN A 55 10.65 -0.43 -16.50
N ARG A 56 11.71 0.26 -16.05
CA ARG A 56 12.08 0.29 -14.63
C ARG A 56 11.04 0.96 -13.75
N ILE A 57 10.36 2.00 -14.25
CA ILE A 57 9.26 2.66 -13.53
C ILE A 57 8.11 1.65 -13.34
N LEU A 58 7.70 0.97 -14.42
CA LEU A 58 6.63 -0.03 -14.38
C LEU A 58 6.94 -1.16 -13.40
N GLU A 59 8.14 -1.76 -13.50
CA GLU A 59 8.60 -2.81 -12.57
C GLU A 59 8.64 -2.35 -11.12
N ALA A 60 9.07 -1.10 -10.86
CA ALA A 60 9.09 -0.55 -9.52
C ALA A 60 7.66 -0.34 -8.98
N THR A 61 6.75 0.17 -9.81
CA THR A 61 5.35 0.35 -9.40
C THR A 61 4.64 -0.97 -9.14
N GLU A 62 4.92 -2.02 -9.92
CA GLU A 62 4.37 -3.36 -9.71
C GLU A 62 4.79 -3.92 -8.34
N LYS A 63 6.10 -3.83 -8.00
CA LYS A 63 6.61 -4.24 -6.68
C LYS A 63 5.95 -3.48 -5.54
N VAL A 64 5.69 -2.18 -5.69
CA VAL A 64 4.99 -1.42 -4.64
C VAL A 64 3.55 -1.91 -4.49
N VAL A 65 2.84 -2.20 -5.60
CA VAL A 65 1.49 -2.75 -5.56
C VAL A 65 1.46 -4.12 -4.85
N GLU A 66 2.44 -4.99 -5.10
CA GLU A 66 2.59 -6.26 -4.40
C GLU A 66 2.71 -6.06 -2.88
N ILE A 67 3.60 -5.16 -2.44
CA ILE A 67 3.78 -4.81 -1.02
C ILE A 67 2.47 -4.28 -0.41
N LEU A 68 1.74 -3.42 -1.13
CA LEU A 68 0.45 -2.90 -0.65
C LEU A 68 -0.60 -4.01 -0.49
N ASN A 69 -0.57 -5.02 -1.35
CA ASN A 69 -1.46 -6.18 -1.28
C ASN A 69 -1.08 -7.11 -0.12
N GLU A 70 0.21 -7.30 0.16
CA GLU A 70 0.68 -8.03 1.35
C GLU A 70 0.22 -7.34 2.65
N VAL A 71 0.36 -6.02 2.74
CA VAL A 71 -0.13 -5.24 3.90
C VAL A 71 -1.65 -5.39 4.06
N GLN A 72 -2.42 -5.41 2.97
CA GLN A 72 -3.86 -5.67 3.01
C GLN A 72 -4.18 -7.06 3.58
N LEU A 73 -3.45 -8.09 3.18
CA LEU A 73 -3.64 -9.46 3.65
C LEU A 73 -3.32 -9.57 5.15
N LEU A 74 -2.21 -8.97 5.60
CA LEU A 74 -1.81 -8.97 7.00
C LEU A 74 -2.86 -8.31 7.90
N LEU A 75 -3.47 -7.22 7.44
CA LEU A 75 -4.51 -6.53 8.19
C LEU A 75 -5.80 -7.37 8.31
N GLN A 76 -6.15 -8.17 7.30
CA GLN A 76 -7.31 -9.06 7.34
C GLN A 76 -7.12 -10.25 8.30
N GLU A 77 -5.90 -10.79 8.38
CA GLU A 77 -5.61 -11.93 9.27
C GLU A 77 -5.72 -11.54 10.75
N VAL A 78 -5.33 -10.30 11.10
CA VAL A 78 -5.42 -9.76 12.47
C VAL A 78 -6.88 -9.55 12.93
N GLU A 79 -7.82 -9.41 12.00
CA GLU A 79 -9.24 -9.19 12.29
C GLU A 79 -10.07 -10.49 12.35
N ARG A 80 -9.51 -11.64 11.93
CA ARG A 80 -10.24 -12.91 12.01
C ARG A 80 -10.37 -13.36 13.48
N PRO A 81 -11.60 -13.66 13.97
CA PRO A 81 -11.73 -14.38 15.22
C PRO A 81 -11.06 -15.76 15.10
N PRO A 82 -10.44 -16.28 16.16
CA PRO A 82 -9.84 -17.61 16.10
C PRO A 82 -10.92 -18.62 15.69
N SER A 83 -10.70 -19.34 14.58
CA SER A 83 -11.57 -20.42 14.15
C SER A 83 -11.56 -21.54 15.20
N GLY A 84 -12.54 -21.51 16.10
CA GLY A 84 -12.69 -22.48 17.16
C GLY A 84 -13.39 -21.89 18.39
N ALA A 85 -14.71 -21.80 18.32
CA ALA A 85 -15.62 -21.75 19.47
C ALA A 85 -16.75 -22.76 19.23
#